data_AF-A0A3C2B6Z6-F1
#
_entry.id   AF-A0A3C2B6Z6-F1
#
_cell.length_a   1.000
_cell.length_b   1.000
_cell.length_c   1.000
_cell.angle_alpha   90.00
_cell.angle_beta   90.00
_cell.angle_gamma   90.00
#
_symmetry.space_group_name_H-M   'P 1'
#
loop_
_entity.id
_entity.type
_entity.pdbx_description
1 polymer ?
#
loop_
_entity_poly.entity_id
_entity_poly.type
_entity_poly.pdbx_seq_one_letter_code
_entity_poly.pdbx_strand_id
1 'polypeptide(L)'
;MSAPLPERVDVAVVGGGLAGLAAARTVHAAGKSVVVLEASDGVGGRVRSDVVDGFTLDRGFQVLLTAYPEVERQLDVKALELRSFQPGALVWTGERPYAVADPLRAPSLLVASAVAPIGSLADKVRMARLLLRLRRADPVALLQAADRTTLEALRADGFSQRIIDRFFRPLLGGIQLDGELSGSARMSDVVLRCLAKGSSAVPAAGMQAIPAQLAAHLPDGAVHVGVRVEGVGPGEVRLGGAADGVSIRAERVVVATDGPAA
;
A
#
# COMPACT_ATOMS: atom_id res chain seq x y z
N MET A 1 -19.00 -13.18 22.15
CA MET A 1 -18.94 -14.56 21.60
C MET A 1 -18.80 -14.41 20.09
N SER A 2 -17.79 -15.02 19.48
CA SER A 2 -17.61 -14.95 18.02
C SER A 2 -18.80 -15.64 17.33
N ALA A 3 -19.25 -15.12 16.19
CA ALA A 3 -20.30 -15.75 15.40
C ALA A 3 -19.84 -17.17 14.99
N PRO A 4 -20.76 -18.16 14.91
CA PRO A 4 -20.41 -19.50 14.45
C PRO A 4 -19.89 -19.45 13.01
N LEU A 5 -18.93 -20.31 12.68
CA LEU A 5 -18.44 -20.45 11.31
C LEU A 5 -19.58 -20.94 10.39
N PRO A 6 -19.73 -20.39 9.18
CA PRO A 6 -20.74 -20.86 8.24
C PRO A 6 -20.37 -22.22 7.66
N GLU A 7 -21.34 -23.10 7.46
CA GLU A 7 -21.12 -24.38 6.75
C GLU A 7 -20.96 -24.19 5.23
N ARG A 8 -21.57 -23.12 4.68
CA ARG A 8 -21.56 -22.80 3.24
C ARG A 8 -21.60 -21.30 2.99
N VAL A 9 -20.85 -20.85 1.98
CA VAL A 9 -20.87 -19.49 1.42
C VAL A 9 -20.71 -19.52 -0.11
N ASP A 10 -20.99 -18.40 -0.78
CA ASP A 10 -20.67 -18.23 -2.20
C ASP A 10 -19.14 -18.09 -2.38
N VAL A 11 -18.49 -17.28 -1.53
CA VAL A 11 -17.05 -17.04 -1.59
C VAL A 11 -16.40 -17.14 -0.23
N ALA A 12 -15.34 -17.95 -0.12
CA ALA A 12 -14.43 -17.91 1.02
C ALA A 12 -13.18 -17.11 0.66
N VAL A 13 -12.76 -16.20 1.55
CA VAL A 13 -11.53 -15.42 1.42
C VAL A 13 -10.56 -15.88 2.49
N VAL A 14 -9.38 -16.36 2.06
CA VAL A 14 -8.32 -16.81 2.95
C VAL A 14 -7.31 -15.67 3.13
N GLY A 15 -7.28 -15.09 4.32
CA GLY A 15 -6.46 -13.93 4.68
C GLY A 15 -7.28 -12.65 4.90
N GLY A 16 -7.18 -12.07 6.09
CA GLY A 16 -7.82 -10.83 6.54
C GLY A 16 -6.93 -9.59 6.39
N GLY A 17 -5.96 -9.61 5.48
CA GLY A 17 -5.19 -8.43 5.07
C GLY A 17 -6.00 -7.49 4.15
N LEU A 18 -5.39 -6.37 3.73
CA LEU A 18 -6.06 -5.37 2.88
C LEU A 18 -6.67 -5.97 1.60
N ALA A 19 -5.94 -6.87 0.92
CA ALA A 19 -6.41 -7.51 -0.30
C ALA A 19 -7.65 -8.38 -0.06
N GLY A 20 -7.63 -9.22 0.99
CA GLY A 20 -8.76 -10.07 1.35
C GLY A 20 -9.99 -9.28 1.79
N LEU A 21 -9.81 -8.25 2.62
CA LEU A 21 -10.90 -7.39 3.04
C LEU A 21 -11.52 -6.62 1.86
N ALA A 22 -10.71 -6.09 0.94
CA ALA A 22 -11.20 -5.43 -0.26
C ALA A 22 -11.95 -6.40 -1.19
N ALA A 23 -11.45 -7.63 -1.35
CA ALA A 23 -12.13 -8.68 -2.10
C ALA A 23 -13.48 -9.04 -1.46
N ALA A 24 -13.51 -9.24 -0.15
CA ALA A 24 -14.73 -9.55 0.58
C ALA A 24 -15.79 -8.46 0.45
N ARG A 25 -15.39 -7.18 0.52
CA ARG A 25 -16.30 -6.05 0.30
C ARG A 25 -16.87 -6.04 -1.12
N THR A 26 -16.05 -6.37 -2.11
CA THR A 26 -16.49 -6.46 -3.50
C THR A 26 -17.53 -7.57 -3.68
N VAL A 27 -17.30 -8.74 -3.07
CA VAL A 27 -18.25 -9.86 -3.07
C VAL A 27 -19.55 -9.48 -2.35
N HIS A 28 -19.45 -8.88 -1.18
CA HIS A 28 -20.60 -8.45 -0.40
C HIS A 28 -21.43 -7.40 -1.15
N ALA A 29 -20.79 -6.42 -1.78
CA ALA A 29 -21.45 -5.40 -2.60
C ALA A 29 -22.19 -6.00 -3.82
N ALA A 30 -21.76 -7.17 -4.30
CA ALA A 30 -22.45 -7.93 -5.33
C ALA A 30 -23.63 -8.78 -4.80
N GLY A 31 -23.98 -8.66 -3.52
CA GLY A 31 -25.09 -9.37 -2.88
C GLY A 31 -24.80 -10.86 -2.62
N LYS A 32 -23.51 -11.24 -2.58
CA LYS A 32 -23.07 -12.61 -2.35
C LYS A 32 -22.62 -12.82 -0.91
N SER A 33 -22.89 -14.01 -0.39
CA SER A 33 -22.41 -14.44 0.93
C SER A 33 -20.89 -14.65 0.90
N VAL A 34 -20.20 -14.12 1.90
CA VAL A 34 -18.75 -14.16 1.98
C VAL A 34 -18.29 -14.41 3.40
N VAL A 35 -17.23 -15.21 3.55
CA VAL A 35 -16.51 -15.38 4.81
C VAL A 35 -15.03 -15.04 4.61
N VAL A 36 -14.45 -14.29 5.54
CA VAL A 36 -13.02 -14.00 5.63
C VAL A 36 -12.43 -14.81 6.78
N LEU A 37 -11.43 -15.62 6.47
CA LEU A 37 -10.74 -16.49 7.41
C LEU A 37 -9.32 -15.96 7.61
N GLU A 38 -9.04 -15.43 8.80
CA GLU A 38 -7.75 -14.87 9.18
C GLU A 38 -7.12 -15.70 10.30
N ALA A 39 -5.88 -16.13 10.09
CA ALA A 39 -5.17 -16.99 11.03
C ALA A 39 -4.69 -16.24 12.29
N SER A 40 -4.44 -14.94 12.18
CA SER A 40 -3.97 -14.07 13.27
C SER A 40 -5.12 -13.68 14.21
N ASP A 41 -4.77 -13.02 15.31
CA ASP A 41 -5.68 -12.47 16.32
C ASP A 41 -6.52 -11.26 15.84
N GLY A 42 -6.26 -10.75 14.64
CA GLY A 42 -6.90 -9.54 14.12
C GLY A 42 -6.67 -9.36 12.63
N VAL A 43 -7.52 -8.54 12.02
CA VAL A 43 -7.40 -8.15 10.61
C VAL A 43 -6.25 -7.17 10.38
N GLY A 44 -5.84 -7.03 9.11
CA GLY A 44 -4.90 -6.03 8.64
C GLY A 44 -3.60 -6.60 8.08
N GLY A 45 -3.22 -7.82 8.49
CA GLY A 45 -1.99 -8.46 8.06
C GLY A 45 -0.78 -7.56 8.34
N ARG A 46 -0.11 -7.08 7.29
CA ARG A 46 1.04 -6.15 7.39
C ARG A 46 0.65 -4.73 7.82
N VAL A 47 -0.61 -4.33 7.65
CA VAL A 47 -1.10 -2.99 7.99
C VAL A 47 -1.80 -3.08 9.34
N ARG A 48 -1.01 -3.07 10.41
CA ARG A 48 -1.50 -3.18 11.80
C ARG A 48 -0.77 -2.18 12.69
N SER A 49 -1.39 -1.89 13.82
CA SER A 49 -0.83 -1.04 14.86
C SER A 49 -1.04 -1.70 16.21
N ASP A 50 -0.07 -1.57 17.10
CA ASP A 50 -0.13 -2.00 18.49
C ASP A 50 -0.11 -0.78 19.41
N VAL A 51 -0.75 -0.89 20.58
CA VAL A 51 -0.65 0.14 21.63
C VAL A 51 0.28 -0.36 22.70
N VAL A 52 1.40 0.34 22.90
CA VAL A 52 2.43 0.01 23.89
C VAL A 52 2.72 1.25 24.73
N ASP A 53 2.49 1.17 26.04
CA ASP A 53 2.73 2.28 26.98
C ASP A 53 2.07 3.62 26.58
N GLY A 54 0.88 3.54 25.97
CA GLY A 54 0.14 4.72 25.49
C GLY A 54 0.59 5.26 24.12
N PHE A 55 1.58 4.62 23.48
CA PHE A 55 2.01 4.94 22.12
C PHE A 55 1.37 3.99 21.11
N THR A 56 0.92 4.54 19.97
CA THR A 56 0.48 3.75 18.81
C THR A 56 1.68 3.46 17.92
N LEU A 57 2.04 2.19 17.78
CA LEU A 57 3.18 1.72 17.00
C LEU A 57 2.68 0.94 15.79
N ASP A 58 2.96 1.43 14.58
CA ASP A 58 2.66 0.69 13.35
C ASP A 58 3.66 -0.46 13.15
N ARG A 59 3.16 -1.60 12.67
CA ARG A 59 3.99 -2.75 12.33
C ARG A 59 4.71 -2.50 11.00
N GLY A 60 5.99 -2.12 11.10
CA GLY A 60 6.83 -1.79 9.96
C GLY A 60 6.67 -0.34 9.50
N PHE A 61 7.26 -0.02 8.35
CA PHE A 61 7.17 1.33 7.79
C PHE A 61 5.88 1.45 6.96
N GLN A 62 4.93 2.22 7.49
CA GLN A 62 3.60 2.38 6.90
C GLN A 62 3.31 3.86 6.66
N VAL A 63 3.01 4.21 5.41
CA VAL A 63 2.54 5.55 5.03
C VAL A 63 1.46 5.40 3.96
N LEU A 64 0.34 6.08 4.13
CA LEU A 64 -0.70 6.16 3.11
C LEU A 64 -0.37 7.26 2.11
N LEU A 65 -0.24 6.91 0.82
CA LEU A 65 -0.27 7.92 -0.25
C LEU A 65 -1.72 8.15 -0.67
N THR A 66 -2.25 9.35 -0.41
CA THR A 66 -3.69 9.64 -0.58
C THR A 66 -4.15 9.65 -2.03
N ALA A 67 -3.23 9.63 -3.00
CA ALA A 67 -3.54 9.62 -4.43
C ALA A 67 -3.60 8.22 -5.06
N TYR A 68 -3.49 7.16 -4.26
CA TYR A 68 -3.85 5.82 -4.71
C TYR A 68 -5.34 5.75 -5.05
N PRO A 69 -5.73 5.27 -6.24
CA PRO A 69 -7.14 5.18 -6.65
C PRO A 69 -8.03 4.42 -5.68
N GLU A 70 -7.46 3.39 -5.05
CA GLU A 70 -8.16 2.52 -4.11
C GLU A 70 -8.56 3.26 -2.83
N VAL A 71 -7.86 4.34 -2.45
CA VAL A 71 -8.22 5.16 -1.28
C VAL A 71 -9.61 5.77 -1.47
N GLU A 72 -9.85 6.40 -2.61
CA GLU A 72 -11.15 7.00 -2.92
C GLU A 72 -12.26 5.93 -3.08
N ARG A 73 -11.90 4.76 -3.59
CA ARG A 73 -12.87 3.66 -3.84
C ARG A 73 -13.24 2.89 -2.58
N GLN A 74 -12.31 2.76 -1.64
CA GLN A 74 -12.43 1.81 -0.54
C GLN A 74 -12.60 2.49 0.81
N LEU A 75 -12.09 3.71 1.01
CA LEU A 75 -11.96 4.29 2.34
C LEU A 75 -12.85 5.53 2.52
N ASP A 76 -13.45 5.65 3.70
CA ASP A 76 -13.93 6.94 4.18
C ASP A 76 -12.74 7.69 4.78
N VAL A 77 -12.12 8.52 3.94
CA VAL A 77 -10.94 9.32 4.29
C VAL A 77 -11.22 10.32 5.42
N LYS A 78 -12.45 10.83 5.53
CA LYS A 78 -12.82 11.79 6.58
C LYS A 78 -12.84 11.10 7.94
N ALA A 79 -13.43 9.90 8.00
CA ALA A 79 -13.49 9.10 9.22
C ALA A 79 -12.11 8.63 9.71
N LEU A 80 -11.08 8.61 8.85
CA LEU A 80 -9.71 8.25 9.24
C LEU A 80 -8.91 9.41 9.88
N GLU A 81 -9.44 10.65 9.81
CA GLU A 81 -8.82 11.86 10.36
C GLU A 81 -7.32 11.97 10.03
N LEU A 82 -6.97 11.79 8.75
CA LEU A 82 -5.58 11.67 8.31
C LEU A 82 -4.69 12.83 8.79
N ARG A 83 -3.54 12.47 9.36
CA ARG A 83 -2.44 13.39 9.71
C ARG A 83 -1.42 13.37 8.58
N SER A 84 -1.38 14.45 7.82
CA SER A 84 -0.48 14.57 6.67
C SER A 84 0.91 15.06 7.07
N PHE A 85 1.94 14.49 6.44
CA PHE A 85 3.30 14.99 6.51
C PHE A 85 3.48 16.22 5.61
N GLN A 86 4.49 17.03 5.91
CA GLN A 86 4.88 18.13 5.03
C GLN A 86 5.33 17.59 3.66
N PRO A 87 4.87 18.17 2.54
CA PRO A 87 5.29 17.73 1.21
C PRO A 87 6.78 17.94 0.99
N GLY A 88 7.48 16.89 0.55
CA GLY A 88 8.89 16.94 0.19
C GLY A 88 9.69 15.80 0.80
N ALA A 89 11.01 15.93 0.74
CA ALA A 89 11.95 14.99 1.35
C ALA A 89 13.18 15.72 1.90
N LEU A 90 13.85 15.11 2.86
CA LEU A 90 15.19 15.51 3.30
C LEU A 90 16.19 14.47 2.80
N VAL A 91 17.21 14.91 2.06
CA VAL A 91 18.26 14.04 1.53
C VAL A 91 19.54 14.29 2.33
N TRP A 92 20.01 13.25 3.03
CA TRP A 92 21.29 13.30 3.73
C TRP A 92 22.44 12.94 2.79
N THR A 93 23.41 13.84 2.63
CA THR A 93 24.58 13.60 1.76
C THR A 93 25.91 13.59 2.53
N GLY A 94 25.88 13.27 3.83
CA GLY A 94 27.07 13.10 4.68
C GLY A 94 27.27 14.19 5.73
N GLU A 95 27.05 15.45 5.38
CA GLU A 95 27.30 16.59 6.29
C GLU A 95 26.02 17.16 6.91
N ARG A 96 24.99 17.37 6.08
CA ARG A 96 23.72 17.99 6.48
C ARG A 96 22.57 17.49 5.60
N PRO A 97 21.31 17.61 6.05
CA PRO A 97 20.17 17.28 5.23
C PRO A 97 19.88 18.41 4.23
N TYR A 98 19.50 18.05 3.02
CA TYR A 98 19.08 18.98 1.97
C TYR A 98 17.60 18.78 1.67
N ALA A 99 16.82 19.86 1.71
CA ALA A 99 15.40 19.82 1.38
C ALA A 99 15.16 19.66 -0.12
N VAL A 100 14.33 18.68 -0.48
CA VAL A 100 13.71 18.54 -1.79
C VAL A 100 12.24 18.91 -1.64
N ALA A 101 11.88 20.08 -2.14
CA ALA A 101 10.53 20.59 -2.05
C ALA A 101 9.70 20.18 -3.26
N ASP A 102 8.38 20.01 -3.08
CA ASP A 102 7.44 20.03 -4.19
C ASP A 102 7.23 21.50 -4.62
N PRO A 103 7.63 21.90 -5.83
CA PRO A 103 7.50 23.28 -6.32
C PRO A 103 6.09 23.85 -6.23
N LEU A 104 5.08 23.01 -6.37
CA LEU A 104 3.69 23.43 -6.46
C LEU A 104 3.02 23.50 -5.09
N ARG A 105 3.57 22.84 -4.08
CA ARG A 105 2.96 22.76 -2.72
C ARG A 105 3.79 23.42 -1.63
N ALA A 106 5.09 23.59 -1.85
CA ALA A 106 5.99 24.25 -0.91
C ALA A 106 6.91 25.25 -1.65
N PRO A 107 6.35 26.31 -2.27
CA PRO A 107 7.12 27.26 -3.06
C PRO A 107 8.20 28.00 -2.25
N SER A 108 7.99 28.17 -0.94
CA SER A 108 8.97 28.78 -0.03
C SER A 108 10.27 27.99 0.10
N LEU A 109 10.23 26.68 -0.17
CA LEU A 109 11.39 25.78 -0.09
C LEU A 109 12.11 25.61 -1.44
N LEU A 110 11.65 26.30 -2.49
CA LEU A 110 12.22 26.19 -3.84
C LEU A 110 13.67 26.64 -3.94
N VAL A 111 14.02 27.76 -3.28
CA VAL A 111 15.40 28.28 -3.30
C VAL A 111 16.35 27.29 -2.62
N ALA A 112 15.95 26.77 -1.46
CA ALA A 112 16.72 25.75 -0.73
C ALA A 112 16.89 24.46 -1.58
N SER A 113 15.85 24.05 -2.30
CA SER A 113 15.91 22.90 -3.20
C SER A 113 16.74 23.16 -4.46
N ALA A 114 16.70 24.39 -4.99
CA ALA A 114 17.47 24.81 -6.16
C ALA A 114 18.98 24.84 -5.87
N VAL A 115 19.41 25.13 -4.66
CA VAL A 115 20.84 25.09 -4.26
C VAL A 115 21.29 23.73 -3.72
N ALA A 116 20.36 22.80 -3.49
CA ALA A 116 20.69 21.46 -2.98
C ALA A 116 21.58 20.68 -3.98
N PRO A 117 22.75 20.15 -3.56
CA PRO A 117 23.70 19.44 -4.42
C PRO A 117 23.29 17.98 -4.67
N ILE A 118 22.00 17.72 -4.86
CA ILE A 118 21.45 16.38 -5.05
C ILE A 118 21.64 15.92 -6.50
N GLY A 119 21.47 16.84 -7.44
CA GLY A 119 21.67 16.64 -8.88
C GLY A 119 22.08 17.94 -9.57
N SER A 120 22.24 17.88 -10.89
CA SER A 120 22.47 19.06 -11.72
C SER A 120 21.21 19.91 -11.91
N LEU A 121 21.35 21.13 -12.45
CA LEU A 121 20.19 21.93 -12.88
C LEU A 121 19.35 21.19 -13.92
N ALA A 122 20.00 20.47 -14.84
CA ALA A 122 19.31 19.66 -15.85
C ALA A 122 18.48 18.54 -15.22
N ASP A 123 18.98 17.91 -14.14
CA ASP A 123 18.22 16.89 -13.40
C ASP A 123 16.98 17.47 -12.73
N LYS A 124 17.05 18.71 -12.23
CA LYS A 124 15.90 19.40 -11.64
C LYS A 124 14.82 19.69 -12.67
N VAL A 125 15.20 20.12 -13.88
CA VAL A 125 14.27 20.30 -15.00
C VAL A 125 13.64 18.98 -15.43
N ARG A 126 14.43 17.90 -15.54
CA ARG A 126 13.93 16.56 -15.86
C ARG A 126 12.97 16.04 -14.80
N MET A 127 13.29 16.23 -13.52
CA MET A 127 12.41 15.90 -12.40
C MET A 127 11.08 16.65 -12.51
N ALA A 128 11.12 17.97 -12.71
CA ALA A 128 9.91 18.76 -12.87
C ALA A 128 9.04 18.26 -14.05
N ARG A 129 9.65 17.98 -15.20
CA ARG A 129 8.96 17.42 -16.37
C ARG A 129 8.36 16.05 -16.08
N LEU A 130 9.10 15.17 -15.39
CA LEU A 130 8.65 13.84 -14.99
C LEU A 130 7.42 13.95 -14.07
N LEU A 131 7.50 14.74 -12.99
CA LEU A 131 6.39 14.89 -12.06
C LEU A 131 5.15 15.51 -12.72
N LEU A 132 5.33 16.50 -13.61
CA LEU A 132 4.22 17.09 -14.36
C LEU A 132 3.54 16.07 -15.31
N ARG A 133 4.33 15.22 -15.99
CA ARG A 133 3.83 14.11 -16.82
C ARG A 133 3.04 13.12 -15.96
N LEU A 134 3.62 12.64 -14.87
CA LEU A 134 3.03 11.62 -14.01
C LEU A 134 1.77 12.09 -13.29
N ARG A 135 1.73 13.35 -12.83
CA ARG A 135 0.53 13.93 -12.19
C ARG A 135 -0.71 13.90 -13.07
N ARG A 136 -0.54 13.97 -14.39
CA ARG A 136 -1.62 13.93 -15.39
C ARG A 136 -1.91 12.53 -15.92
N ALA A 137 -1.04 11.56 -15.64
CA ALA A 137 -1.20 10.20 -16.13
C ALA A 137 -2.33 9.46 -15.40
N ASP A 138 -2.99 8.56 -16.14
CA ASP A 138 -3.91 7.59 -15.56
C ASP A 138 -3.11 6.43 -14.94
N PRO A 139 -3.34 6.07 -13.66
CA PRO A 139 -2.54 5.06 -12.98
C PRO A 139 -2.75 3.64 -13.54
N VAL A 140 -3.93 3.33 -14.09
CA VAL A 140 -4.17 2.03 -14.72
C VAL A 140 -3.39 1.93 -16.04
N ALA A 141 -3.40 3.00 -16.83
CA ALA A 141 -2.61 3.07 -18.06
C ALA A 141 -1.10 2.94 -17.78
N LEU A 142 -0.59 3.53 -16.69
CA LEU A 142 0.81 3.35 -16.27
C LEU A 142 1.15 1.87 -16.01
N LEU A 143 0.28 1.14 -15.32
CA LEU A 143 0.46 -0.29 -15.02
C LEU A 143 0.36 -1.20 -16.25
N GLN A 144 -0.25 -0.72 -17.34
CA GLN A 144 -0.44 -1.46 -18.60
C GLN A 144 0.57 -1.09 -19.70
N ALA A 145 1.38 -0.05 -19.53
CA ALA A 145 2.39 0.39 -20.50
C ALA A 145 3.47 -0.68 -20.75
N ALA A 146 4.37 -0.55 -21.72
CA ALA A 146 5.53 -1.46 -21.82
C ALA A 146 6.43 -1.34 -20.56
N ASP A 147 6.93 -2.47 -20.03
CA ASP A 147 7.79 -2.43 -18.83
C ASP A 147 9.28 -2.44 -19.17
N ARG A 148 10.05 -1.88 -18.24
CA ARG A 148 11.51 -1.92 -18.17
C ARG A 148 11.92 -1.74 -16.70
N THR A 149 13.18 -1.96 -16.37
CA THR A 149 13.63 -1.69 -15.01
C THR A 149 13.54 -0.19 -14.69
N THR A 150 13.35 0.13 -13.41
CA THR A 150 13.33 1.52 -12.94
C THR A 150 14.65 2.24 -13.27
N LEU A 151 15.79 1.55 -13.13
CA LEU A 151 17.10 2.11 -13.48
C LEU A 151 17.22 2.45 -14.97
N GLU A 152 16.80 1.55 -15.87
CA GLU A 152 16.78 1.80 -17.31
C GLU A 152 15.89 2.99 -17.66
N ALA A 153 14.74 3.12 -16.99
CA ALA A 153 13.84 4.23 -17.21
C ALA A 153 14.45 5.58 -16.85
N LEU A 154 15.07 5.68 -15.67
CA LEU A 154 15.73 6.90 -15.23
C LEU A 154 16.90 7.29 -16.14
N ARG A 155 17.67 6.30 -16.61
CA ARG A 155 18.77 6.53 -17.56
C ARG A 155 18.27 7.01 -18.92
N ALA A 156 17.21 6.40 -19.45
CA ALA A 156 16.61 6.80 -20.73
C ALA A 156 16.01 8.21 -20.67
N ASP A 157 15.48 8.61 -19.51
CA ASP A 157 14.97 9.97 -19.28
C ASP A 157 16.11 11.01 -19.10
N GLY A 158 17.37 10.54 -19.08
CA GLY A 158 18.58 11.37 -19.06
C GLY A 158 19.00 11.87 -17.68
N PHE A 159 18.50 11.27 -16.60
CA PHE A 159 18.94 11.62 -15.25
C PHE A 159 20.41 11.25 -15.02
N SER A 160 21.16 12.13 -14.36
CA SER A 160 22.54 11.86 -14.02
C SER A 160 22.66 10.74 -12.97
N GLN A 161 23.77 10.01 -13.00
CA GLN A 161 24.08 8.99 -11.99
C GLN A 161 24.04 9.58 -10.56
N ARG A 162 24.42 10.85 -10.40
CA ARG A 162 24.40 11.56 -9.11
C ARG A 162 23.00 11.65 -8.50
N ILE A 163 21.97 12.07 -9.26
CA ILE A 163 20.60 12.15 -8.71
C ILE A 163 19.98 10.76 -8.57
N ILE A 164 20.35 9.81 -9.44
CA ILE A 164 19.92 8.42 -9.32
C ILE A 164 20.37 7.89 -7.96
N ASP A 165 21.65 8.02 -7.61
CA ASP A 165 22.17 7.45 -6.36
C ASP A 165 21.79 8.25 -5.11
N ARG A 166 21.66 9.58 -5.20
CA ARG A 166 21.35 10.43 -4.03
C ARG A 166 19.87 10.56 -3.72
N PHE A 167 18.99 10.39 -4.71
CA PHE A 167 17.55 10.64 -4.54
C PHE A 167 16.71 9.42 -4.93
N PHE A 168 16.80 8.95 -6.17
CA PHE A 168 15.91 7.89 -6.64
C PHE A 168 16.17 6.55 -5.96
N ARG A 169 17.45 6.16 -5.81
CA ARG A 169 17.83 4.89 -5.19
C ARG A 169 17.40 4.81 -3.72
N PRO A 170 17.66 5.81 -2.85
CA PRO A 170 17.15 5.79 -1.49
C PRO A 170 15.62 5.84 -1.42
N LEU A 171 14.97 6.67 -2.24
CA LEU A 171 13.51 6.84 -2.21
C LEU A 171 12.77 5.61 -2.72
N LEU A 172 13.02 5.22 -3.97
CA LEU A 172 12.31 4.12 -4.61
C LEU A 172 12.79 2.78 -4.08
N GLY A 173 14.09 2.63 -3.80
CA GLY A 173 14.63 1.43 -3.20
C GLY A 173 14.16 1.23 -1.76
N GLY A 174 13.94 2.31 -1.00
CA GLY A 174 13.33 2.22 0.33
C GLY A 174 11.84 1.83 0.28
N ILE A 175 11.07 2.39 -0.67
CA ILE A 175 9.64 2.08 -0.82
C ILE A 175 9.41 0.66 -1.36
N GLN A 176 10.22 0.24 -2.34
CA GLN A 176 10.04 -1.04 -3.03
C GLN A 176 10.93 -2.16 -2.48
N LEU A 177 11.78 -1.85 -1.50
CA LEU A 177 12.80 -2.77 -0.95
C LEU A 177 13.73 -3.33 -2.04
N ASP A 178 14.07 -2.49 -3.02
CA ASP A 178 14.90 -2.82 -4.18
C ASP A 178 16.00 -1.77 -4.38
N GLY A 179 17.15 -2.01 -3.74
CA GLY A 179 18.30 -1.10 -3.78
C GLY A 179 18.94 -0.97 -5.16
N GLU A 180 18.72 -1.93 -6.06
CA GLU A 180 19.29 -1.92 -7.42
C GLU A 180 18.41 -1.22 -8.45
N LEU A 181 17.17 -0.87 -8.08
CA LEU A 181 16.17 -0.31 -8.99
C LEU A 181 15.90 -1.24 -10.20
N SER A 182 15.95 -2.54 -9.94
CA SER A 182 15.70 -3.64 -10.88
C SER A 182 14.21 -3.91 -11.11
N GLY A 183 13.35 -3.45 -10.21
CA GLY A 183 11.90 -3.58 -10.29
C GLY A 183 11.25 -2.72 -11.37
N SER A 184 9.95 -2.97 -11.58
CA SER A 184 9.13 -2.37 -12.62
C SER A 184 9.13 -0.85 -12.60
N ALA A 185 9.48 -0.23 -13.73
CA ALA A 185 9.36 1.21 -13.90
C ALA A 185 7.89 1.68 -13.82
N ARG A 186 6.93 0.81 -14.18
CA ARG A 186 5.49 1.12 -14.06
C ARG A 186 5.09 1.40 -12.62
N MET A 187 5.55 0.56 -11.69
CA MET A 187 5.28 0.76 -10.27
C MET A 187 5.98 2.00 -9.72
N SER A 188 7.23 2.23 -10.10
CA SER A 188 7.94 3.47 -9.78
C SER A 188 7.19 4.71 -10.27
N ASP A 189 6.65 4.69 -11.49
CA ASP A 189 5.84 5.78 -12.05
C ASP A 189 4.53 5.98 -11.26
N VAL A 190 3.85 4.91 -10.83
CA VAL A 190 2.66 5.00 -9.97
C VAL A 190 3.00 5.60 -8.60
N VAL A 191 4.10 5.18 -7.98
CA VAL A 191 4.56 5.71 -6.67
C VAL A 191 4.89 7.19 -6.80
N LEU A 192 5.71 7.58 -7.78
CA LEU A 192 6.08 8.98 -8.02
C LEU A 192 4.87 9.83 -8.37
N ARG A 193 3.91 9.30 -9.16
CA ARG A 193 2.63 9.95 -9.41
C ARG A 193 1.88 10.22 -8.10
N CYS A 194 1.76 9.22 -7.23
CA CYS A 194 1.01 9.34 -5.99
C CYS A 194 1.65 10.36 -5.05
N LEU A 195 2.98 10.33 -4.91
CA LEU A 195 3.76 11.32 -4.17
C LEU A 195 3.58 12.73 -4.73
N ALA A 196 3.47 12.88 -6.05
CA ALA A 196 3.35 14.18 -6.71
C ALA A 196 1.91 14.75 -6.72
N LYS A 197 0.89 13.89 -6.70
CA LYS A 197 -0.53 14.28 -6.78
C LYS A 197 -1.18 14.42 -5.40
N GLY A 198 -0.85 13.53 -4.46
CA GLY A 198 -1.47 13.44 -3.15
C GLY A 198 -0.49 13.66 -2.00
N SER A 199 -1.00 13.58 -0.78
CA SER A 199 -0.21 13.69 0.44
C SER A 199 0.28 12.32 0.90
N SER A 200 1.38 12.32 1.63
CA SER A 200 1.76 11.22 2.51
C SER A 200 1.10 11.47 3.87
N ALA A 201 0.40 10.49 4.42
CA ALA A 201 -0.32 10.64 5.67
C ALA A 201 -0.43 9.32 6.45
N VAL A 202 -0.83 9.42 7.72
CA VAL A 202 -1.25 8.30 8.56
C VAL A 202 -2.61 8.61 9.20
N PRO A 203 -3.48 7.62 9.46
CA PRO A 203 -4.70 7.84 10.23
C PRO A 203 -4.37 8.32 11.66
N ALA A 204 -5.24 9.14 12.25
CA ALA A 204 -5.00 9.65 13.61
C ALA A 204 -4.90 8.53 14.66
N ALA A 205 -5.59 7.41 14.45
CA ALA A 205 -5.60 6.24 15.34
C ALA A 205 -4.59 5.14 14.93
N GLY A 206 -3.65 5.44 14.03
CA GLY A 206 -2.69 4.46 13.50
C GLY A 206 -3.21 3.67 12.28
N MET A 207 -2.31 2.95 11.62
CA MET A 207 -2.61 2.28 10.36
C MET A 207 -3.64 1.14 10.48
N GLN A 208 -3.82 0.54 11.67
CA GLN A 208 -4.90 -0.43 11.97
C GLN A 208 -6.31 0.12 11.66
N ALA A 209 -6.51 1.44 11.70
CA ALA A 209 -7.79 2.06 11.39
C ALA A 209 -8.27 1.75 9.97
N ILE A 210 -7.36 1.55 9.01
CA ILE A 210 -7.69 1.25 7.61
C ILE A 210 -8.36 -0.14 7.49
N PRO A 211 -7.72 -1.26 7.87
CA PRO A 211 -8.36 -2.57 7.78
C PRO A 211 -9.55 -2.70 8.74
N ALA A 212 -9.56 -2.03 9.89
CA ALA A 212 -10.73 -2.01 10.76
C ALA A 212 -11.93 -1.36 10.07
N GLN A 213 -11.73 -0.22 9.39
CA GLN A 213 -12.76 0.42 8.59
C GLN A 213 -13.24 -0.51 7.47
N LEU A 214 -12.34 -1.20 6.74
CA LEU A 214 -12.75 -2.14 5.70
C LEU A 214 -13.58 -3.31 6.25
N ALA A 215 -13.17 -3.89 7.38
CA ALA A 215 -13.88 -5.00 8.02
C ALA A 215 -15.26 -4.57 8.55
N ALA A 216 -15.39 -3.35 9.08
CA ALA A 216 -16.66 -2.82 9.60
C ALA A 216 -17.75 -2.62 8.53
N HIS A 217 -17.40 -2.64 7.24
CA HIS A 217 -18.35 -2.59 6.12
C HIS A 217 -18.82 -3.97 5.66
N LEU A 218 -18.37 -5.04 6.31
CA LEU A 218 -18.83 -6.41 6.08
C LEU A 218 -19.94 -6.75 7.08
N PRO A 219 -20.85 -7.68 6.76
CA PRO A 219 -21.91 -8.07 7.67
C PRO A 219 -21.33 -8.74 8.93
N ASP A 220 -22.07 -8.63 10.03
CA ASP A 220 -21.69 -9.25 11.30
C ASP A 220 -21.45 -10.76 11.10
N GLY A 221 -20.34 -11.25 11.64
CA GLY A 221 -19.93 -12.65 11.50
C GLY A 221 -19.33 -13.01 10.14
N ALA A 222 -19.09 -12.07 9.22
CA ALA A 222 -18.39 -12.36 7.97
C ALA A 222 -16.87 -12.55 8.15
N VAL A 223 -16.28 -12.03 9.24
CA VAL A 223 -14.84 -12.07 9.48
C VAL A 223 -14.54 -12.91 10.71
N HIS A 224 -13.77 -13.98 10.54
CA HIS A 224 -13.32 -14.84 11.62
C HIS A 224 -11.79 -14.79 11.74
N VAL A 225 -11.32 -14.33 12.89
CA VAL A 225 -9.90 -14.27 13.27
C VAL A 225 -9.54 -15.50 14.11
N GLY A 226 -8.25 -15.84 14.20
CA GLY A 226 -7.76 -17.05 14.85
C GLY A 226 -8.14 -18.33 14.11
N VAL A 227 -8.58 -18.23 12.84
CA VAL A 227 -9.00 -19.37 12.02
C VAL A 227 -7.97 -19.59 10.93
N ARG A 228 -7.14 -20.61 11.14
CA ARG A 228 -6.13 -21.03 10.16
C ARG A 228 -6.80 -21.88 9.09
N VAL A 229 -6.50 -21.60 7.83
CA VAL A 229 -6.81 -22.48 6.70
C VAL A 229 -5.57 -23.31 6.40
N GLU A 230 -5.73 -24.63 6.30
CA GLU A 230 -4.64 -25.57 6.00
C GLU A 230 -4.70 -26.10 4.57
N GLY A 231 -5.85 -25.98 3.92
CA GLY A 231 -5.97 -26.40 2.53
C GLY A 231 -7.17 -25.80 1.83
N VAL A 232 -7.00 -25.54 0.54
CA VAL A 232 -8.06 -25.14 -0.37
C VAL A 232 -8.25 -26.26 -1.39
N GLY A 233 -9.48 -26.72 -1.54
CA GLY A 233 -9.86 -27.74 -2.51
C GLY A 233 -11.00 -27.26 -3.42
N PRO A 234 -11.39 -28.06 -4.43
CA PRO A 234 -12.53 -27.73 -5.28
C PRO A 234 -13.82 -27.62 -4.44
N GLY A 235 -14.34 -26.39 -4.31
CA GLY A 235 -15.61 -26.16 -3.62
C GLY A 235 -15.53 -26.13 -2.08
N GLU A 236 -14.33 -26.18 -1.50
CA GLU A 236 -14.14 -26.37 -0.05
C GLU A 236 -12.87 -25.71 0.47
N VAL A 237 -12.94 -25.18 1.69
CA VAL A 237 -11.81 -24.71 2.48
C VAL A 237 -11.71 -25.54 3.76
N ARG A 238 -10.55 -26.14 4.02
CA ARG A 238 -10.28 -26.95 5.21
C ARG A 238 -9.55 -26.13 6.27
N LEU A 239 -10.09 -26.15 7.48
CA LEU A 239 -9.58 -25.38 8.61
C LEU A 239 -8.60 -26.22 9.43
N GLY A 240 -7.71 -25.52 10.14
CA GLY A 240 -6.70 -26.08 11.00
C GLY A 240 -6.67 -25.50 12.42
N GLY A 241 -5.82 -26.07 13.27
CA GLY A 241 -5.63 -25.68 14.66
C GLY A 241 -6.88 -25.94 15.52
N ALA A 242 -7.43 -24.89 16.13
CA ALA A 242 -8.60 -25.03 17.00
C ALA A 242 -9.88 -25.47 16.25
N ALA A 243 -9.88 -25.42 14.93
CA ALA A 243 -10.97 -25.85 14.06
C ALA A 243 -10.58 -27.06 13.18
N ASP A 244 -9.61 -27.87 13.62
CA ASP A 244 -9.20 -29.08 12.92
C ASP A 244 -10.39 -29.98 12.58
N GLY A 245 -10.44 -30.45 11.32
CA GLY A 245 -11.51 -31.30 10.82
C GLY A 245 -12.78 -30.57 10.39
N VAL A 246 -12.86 -29.24 10.59
CA VAL A 246 -13.94 -28.40 10.06
C VAL A 246 -13.63 -28.00 8.62
N SER A 247 -14.66 -28.04 7.77
CA SER A 247 -14.58 -27.52 6.42
C SER A 247 -15.76 -26.61 6.08
N ILE A 248 -15.50 -25.63 5.23
CA ILE A 248 -16.49 -24.68 4.73
C ILE A 248 -16.66 -24.92 3.25
N ARG A 249 -17.90 -25.13 2.80
CA ARG A 249 -18.21 -25.23 1.37
C ARG A 249 -18.27 -23.83 0.75
N ALA A 250 -17.54 -23.61 -0.34
CA ALA A 250 -17.49 -22.31 -1.02
C ALA A 250 -17.51 -22.50 -2.53
N GLU A 251 -18.38 -21.80 -3.26
CA GLU A 251 -18.42 -21.92 -4.73
C GLU A 251 -17.14 -21.40 -5.39
N ARG A 252 -16.51 -20.39 -4.76
CA ARG A 252 -15.23 -19.81 -5.13
C ARG A 252 -14.38 -19.55 -3.89
N VAL A 253 -13.07 -19.59 -4.07
CA VAL A 253 -12.11 -19.26 -3.01
C VAL A 253 -11.17 -18.18 -3.51
N VAL A 254 -10.99 -17.11 -2.73
CA VAL A 254 -9.98 -16.08 -2.93
C VAL A 254 -8.84 -16.35 -1.96
N VAL A 255 -7.66 -16.65 -2.49
CA VAL A 255 -6.45 -16.82 -1.69
C VAL A 255 -5.72 -15.47 -1.63
N ALA A 256 -5.75 -14.83 -0.46
CA ALA A 256 -5.15 -13.53 -0.18
C ALA A 256 -4.04 -13.63 0.88
N THR A 257 -3.31 -14.75 0.87
CA THR A 257 -2.14 -15.01 1.71
C THR A 257 -0.85 -14.62 1.00
N ASP A 258 0.26 -14.56 1.73
CA ASP A 258 1.59 -14.30 1.14
C ASP A 258 2.03 -15.48 0.27
N GLY A 259 2.80 -15.23 -0.80
CA GLY A 259 3.18 -16.22 -1.81
C GLY A 259 3.73 -17.56 -1.29
N PRO A 260 4.62 -17.61 -0.27
CA PRO A 260 5.09 -18.87 0.31
C PRO A 260 4.01 -19.70 1.03
N ALA A 261 2.88 -19.07 1.39
CA ALA A 261 1.76 -19.67 2.09
C ALA A 261 0.50 -19.84 1.20
N ALA A 262 0.58 -19.45 -0.08
CA ALA A 262 -0.51 -19.48 -1.06
C ALA A 262 -0.48 -20.72 -1.94
#